data_AF-A0A916JTB3-F1
#
_entry.id   AF-A0A916JTB3-F1
#
_cell.length_a   1.000
_cell.length_b   1.000
_cell.length_c   1.000
_cell.angle_alpha   90.00
_cell.angle_beta   90.00
_cell.angle_gamma   90.00
#
_symmetry.space_group_name_H-M   'P 1'
#
loop_
_entity.id
_entity.type
_entity.pdbx_description
1 polymer ?
#
loop_
_entity_poly.entity_id
_entity_poly.type
_entity_poly.pdbx_seq_one_letter_code
_entity_poly.pdbx_strand_id
1 'polypeptide(L)'
;MIGLAASDEIQMIAAKETGRFTPLAKEEVKKQFMAGNSGLIGKHTDAIFKSKPAPPQQFTKYEGGARGFAYNALIDDVESKVDLNTMIRNTEEAINPYVATQKAGEKK
;
A
#
# COMPACT_ATOMS: atom_id res chain seq x y z
N MET A 1 14.99 12.42 12.69
CA MET A 1 13.69 11.75 12.91
C MET A 1 13.64 10.33 12.34
N ILE A 2 14.13 10.06 11.12
CA ILE A 2 14.13 8.70 10.52
C ILE A 2 14.89 7.67 11.38
N GLY A 3 16.07 8.02 11.92
CA GLY A 3 16.86 7.09 12.74
C GLY A 3 16.16 6.65 14.03
N LEU A 4 15.38 7.53 14.67
CA LEU A 4 14.59 7.18 15.85
C LEU A 4 13.42 6.25 15.47
N ALA A 5 12.72 6.56 14.37
CA ALA A 5 11.64 5.72 13.88
C ALA A 5 12.12 4.30 13.51
N ALA A 6 13.36 4.17 13.04
CA ALA A 6 13.99 2.89 12.70
C ALA A 6 14.76 2.24 13.87
N SER A 7 14.72 2.82 15.07
CA SER A 7 15.38 2.22 16.25
C SER A 7 14.74 0.90 16.64
N ASP A 8 15.53 -0.01 17.22
CA ASP A 8 15.06 -1.33 17.66
C ASP A 8 13.86 -1.23 18.60
N GLU A 9 13.91 -0.30 19.55
CA GLU A 9 12.86 -0.10 20.55
C GLU A 9 11.53 0.30 19.89
N ILE A 10 11.55 1.32 19.02
CA ILE A 10 10.35 1.77 18.33
C ILE A 10 9.84 0.71 17.37
N GLN A 11 10.72 0.00 16.70
CA GLN A 11 10.35 -1.09 15.79
C GLN A 11 9.76 -2.29 16.53
N MET A 12 10.26 -2.59 17.74
CA MET A 12 9.71 -3.61 18.62
C MET A 12 8.28 -3.27 19.05
N ILE A 13 8.06 -2.04 19.53
CA ILE A 13 6.74 -1.55 19.93
C ILE A 13 5.79 -1.55 18.72
N ALA A 14 6.25 -1.04 17.58
CA ALA A 14 5.45 -0.96 16.37
C ALA A 14 5.02 -2.35 15.85
N ALA A 15 5.93 -3.32 15.83
CA ALA A 15 5.62 -4.70 15.45
C ALA A 15 4.64 -5.34 16.44
N LYS A 16 4.88 -5.17 17.73
CA LYS A 16 4.11 -5.84 18.80
C LYS A 16 2.70 -5.31 18.97
N GLU A 17 2.55 -4.00 19.04
CA GLU A 17 1.29 -3.36 19.44
C GLU A 17 0.45 -2.93 18.25
N THR A 18 1.08 -2.59 17.11
CA THR A 18 0.37 -2.06 15.93
C THR A 18 0.42 -2.95 14.70
N GLY A 19 1.19 -4.05 14.74
CA GLY A 19 1.32 -4.96 13.61
C GLY A 19 1.99 -4.32 12.40
N ARG A 20 2.84 -3.32 12.61
CA ARG A 20 3.63 -2.74 11.52
C ARG A 20 4.78 -3.67 11.17
N PHE A 21 5.01 -3.87 9.87
CA PHE A 21 6.20 -4.57 9.42
C PHE A 21 7.44 -3.74 9.73
N THR A 22 8.42 -4.38 10.34
CA THR A 22 9.70 -3.75 10.61
C THR A 22 10.56 -3.71 9.35
N PRO A 23 11.29 -2.60 9.08
CA PRO A 23 12.33 -2.58 8.06
C PRO A 23 13.63 -3.23 8.56
N LEU A 24 13.71 -3.62 9.83
CA LEU A 24 14.91 -4.26 10.40
C LEU A 24 14.99 -5.73 9.99
N ALA A 25 16.20 -6.20 9.72
CA ALA A 25 16.47 -7.61 9.43
C ALA A 25 16.41 -8.52 10.69
N LYS A 26 16.08 -7.96 11.86
CA LYS A 26 16.11 -8.66 13.16
C LYS A 26 14.91 -9.58 13.32
N GLU A 27 15.17 -10.88 13.43
CA GLU A 27 14.14 -11.91 13.61
C GLU A 27 13.41 -11.77 14.94
N GLU A 28 14.07 -11.23 15.96
CA GLU A 28 13.50 -10.98 17.29
C GLU A 28 12.31 -10.02 17.21
N VAL A 29 12.40 -8.99 16.35
CA VAL A 29 11.33 -8.01 16.14
C VAL A 29 10.17 -8.65 15.37
N LYS A 30 10.45 -9.49 14.37
CA LYS A 30 9.41 -10.20 13.61
C LYS A 30 8.62 -11.18 14.49
N LYS A 31 9.29 -11.87 15.42
CA LYS A 31 8.64 -12.79 16.36
C LYS A 31 7.66 -12.11 17.29
N GLN A 32 7.82 -10.80 17.53
CA GLN A 32 6.90 -10.03 18.36
C GLN A 32 5.68 -9.51 17.59
N PHE A 33 5.60 -9.73 16.27
CA PHE A 33 4.51 -9.21 15.44
C PHE A 33 3.13 -9.57 16.00
N MET A 34 2.36 -8.54 16.35
CA MET A 34 1.03 -8.61 16.95
C MET A 34 0.95 -9.40 18.27
N ALA A 35 2.07 -9.64 18.96
CA ALA A 35 2.07 -10.37 20.23
C ALA A 35 1.39 -9.61 21.39
N GLY A 36 1.18 -8.29 21.24
CA GLY A 36 0.39 -7.48 22.18
C GLY A 36 -1.12 -7.61 21.99
N ASN A 37 -1.58 -8.21 20.89
CA ASN A 37 -3.00 -8.35 20.57
C ASN A 37 -3.56 -9.65 21.15
N SER A 38 -4.35 -9.54 22.22
CA SER A 38 -4.99 -10.68 22.89
C SER A 38 -5.89 -11.52 21.97
N GLY A 39 -6.52 -10.91 20.96
CA GLY A 39 -7.36 -11.60 19.98
C GLY A 39 -6.58 -12.47 18.99
N LEU A 40 -5.25 -12.34 18.93
CA LEU A 40 -4.38 -13.11 18.03
C LEU A 40 -3.53 -14.15 18.77
N ILE A 41 -3.70 -14.31 20.08
CA ILE A 41 -3.04 -15.38 20.84
C ILE A 41 -3.45 -16.74 20.27
N GLY A 42 -2.46 -17.59 20.01
CA GLY A 42 -2.66 -18.91 19.41
C GLY A 42 -2.91 -18.89 17.89
N LYS A 43 -2.86 -17.73 17.23
CA LYS A 43 -2.87 -17.64 15.76
C LYS A 43 -1.45 -17.68 15.20
N HIS A 44 -1.31 -18.16 13.96
CA HIS A 44 -0.02 -18.22 13.24
C HIS A 44 0.33 -16.87 12.60
N THR A 45 0.58 -15.84 13.41
CA THR A 45 0.91 -14.49 12.92
C THR A 45 2.27 -14.45 12.20
N ASP A 46 3.15 -15.41 12.46
CA ASP A 46 4.44 -15.58 11.79
C ASP A 46 4.32 -15.95 10.30
N ALA A 47 3.17 -16.50 9.88
CA ALA A 47 2.95 -16.94 8.51
C ALA A 47 3.09 -15.80 7.49
N ILE A 48 2.83 -14.55 7.90
CA ILE A 48 2.92 -13.37 7.04
C ILE A 48 4.34 -13.10 6.53
N PHE A 49 5.37 -13.58 7.24
CA PHE A 49 6.77 -13.43 6.88
C PHE A 49 7.32 -14.60 6.04
N LYS A 50 6.52 -15.65 5.82
CA LYS A 50 6.93 -16.83 5.03
C LYS A 50 6.72 -16.61 3.53
N SER A 51 5.97 -15.59 3.13
CA SER A 51 5.78 -15.21 1.74
C SER A 51 6.83 -14.21 1.29
N LYS A 52 7.12 -14.20 -0.02
CA LYS A 52 7.94 -13.16 -0.64
C LYS A 52 7.05 -11.96 -0.95
N PRO A 53 7.39 -10.74 -0.48
CA PRO A 53 6.66 -9.54 -0.87
C PRO A 53 6.66 -9.35 -2.38
N ALA A 54 5.55 -8.82 -2.91
CA ALA A 54 5.50 -8.41 -4.31
C ALA A 54 6.59 -7.35 -4.60
N PRO A 55 7.18 -7.34 -5.80
CA PRO A 55 8.10 -6.28 -6.20
C PRO A 55 7.43 -4.90 -6.06
N PRO A 56 8.19 -3.85 -5.68
CA PRO A 56 7.64 -2.51 -5.60
C PRO A 56 7.12 -2.07 -6.97
N GLN A 57 5.93 -1.46 -6.98
CA GLN A 57 5.37 -0.88 -8.20
C GLN A 57 6.16 0.36 -8.60
N GLN A 58 6.35 0.58 -9.90
CA GLN A 58 6.94 1.81 -10.41
C GLN A 58 5.85 2.88 -10.51
N PHE A 59 5.96 3.91 -9.67
CA PHE A 59 5.04 5.04 -9.71
C PHE A 59 5.55 6.12 -10.66
N THR A 60 4.66 6.66 -11.49
CA THR A 60 4.95 7.88 -12.24
C THR A 60 4.67 9.10 -11.35
N LYS A 61 5.29 10.25 -11.66
CA LYS A 61 5.02 11.50 -10.93
C LYS A 61 3.57 11.99 -11.00
N TYR A 62 2.79 11.48 -11.95
CA TYR A 62 1.36 11.81 -12.10
C TYR A 62 0.45 10.87 -11.30
N GLU A 63 1.00 9.82 -10.68
CA GLU A 63 0.19 8.78 -10.02
C GLU A 63 -0.69 9.35 -8.92
N GLY A 64 -0.17 10.25 -8.07
CA GLY A 64 -0.92 10.79 -6.95
C GLY A 64 -2.23 11.49 -7.37
N GLY A 65 -2.23 12.17 -8.53
CA GLY A 65 -3.44 12.78 -9.08
C GLY A 65 -4.28 11.84 -9.95
N ALA A 66 -3.65 10.85 -10.60
CA ALA A 66 -4.36 9.85 -11.39
C ALA A 66 -5.12 8.83 -10.52
N ARG A 67 -4.63 8.56 -9.30
CA ARG A 67 -5.18 7.55 -8.39
C ARG A 67 -6.65 7.79 -8.03
N GLY A 68 -7.07 9.05 -7.94
CA GLY A 68 -8.47 9.40 -7.66
C GLY A 68 -9.45 8.90 -8.72
N PHE A 69 -9.06 8.93 -10.00
CA PHE A 69 -9.90 8.43 -11.10
C PHE A 69 -10.10 6.92 -10.99
N ALA A 70 -9.03 6.17 -10.76
CA ALA A 70 -9.09 4.72 -10.60
C ALA A 70 -9.89 4.30 -9.35
N TYR A 71 -9.78 5.04 -8.25
CA TYR A 71 -10.53 4.74 -7.04
C TYR A 71 -12.04 4.90 -7.23
N ASN A 72 -12.47 5.99 -7.88
CA ASN A 72 -13.89 6.22 -8.15
C ASN A 72 -14.45 5.18 -9.13
N ALA A 73 -13.70 4.83 -10.16
CA ALA A 73 -14.10 3.81 -11.12
C ALA A 73 -14.24 2.42 -10.47
N LEU A 74 -13.36 2.08 -9.52
CA LEU A 74 -13.47 0.83 -8.74
C LEU A 74 -14.76 0.78 -7.90
N ILE A 75 -15.22 1.91 -7.36
CA ILE A 75 -16.49 1.96 -6.62
C ILE A 75 -17.65 1.59 -7.55
N ASP A 76 -17.67 2.10 -8.77
CA ASP A 76 -18.75 1.80 -9.72
C ASP A 76 -18.76 0.32 -10.16
N ASP A 77 -17.60 -0.34 -10.25
CA ASP A 77 -17.49 -1.78 -10.49
C ASP A 77 -17.98 -2.60 -9.27
N VAL A 78 -17.54 -2.23 -8.06
CA VAL A 78 -17.99 -2.89 -6.81
C VAL A 78 -19.50 -2.75 -6.59
N GLU A 79 -20.08 -1.61 -6.97
CA GLU A 79 -21.52 -1.37 -6.94
C GLU A 79 -22.25 -1.96 -8.16
N SER A 80 -21.56 -2.72 -9.01
CA SER A 80 -22.11 -3.39 -10.20
C SER A 80 -22.78 -2.45 -11.21
N LYS A 81 -22.39 -1.17 -11.25
CA LYS A 81 -22.89 -0.19 -12.23
C LYS A 81 -22.23 -0.35 -13.59
N VAL A 82 -20.99 -0.84 -13.62
CA VAL A 82 -20.22 -1.14 -14.83
C VAL A 82 -19.48 -2.46 -14.61
N ASP A 83 -19.20 -3.19 -15.69
CA ASP A 83 -18.32 -4.36 -15.62
C ASP A 83 -16.83 -3.95 -15.60
N LEU A 84 -15.98 -4.86 -15.14
CA LEU A 84 -14.54 -4.66 -15.01
C LEU A 84 -13.88 -4.12 -16.29
N ASN A 85 -14.24 -4.63 -17.47
CA ASN A 85 -13.62 -4.19 -18.72
C ASN A 85 -14.05 -2.76 -19.06
N THR A 86 -15.33 -2.45 -18.86
CA THR A 86 -15.85 -1.09 -19.04
C THR A 86 -15.23 -0.12 -18.03
N MET A 87 -15.06 -0.53 -16.78
CA MET A 87 -14.40 0.26 -15.73
C MET A 87 -12.97 0.61 -16.12
N ILE A 88 -12.17 -0.38 -16.54
CA ILE A 88 -10.77 -0.17 -16.93
C ILE A 88 -10.70 0.80 -18.12
N ARG A 89 -11.51 0.57 -19.16
CA ARG A 89 -11.54 1.44 -20.35
C ARG A 89 -11.88 2.89 -20.00
N ASN A 90 -12.94 3.10 -19.23
CA ASN A 90 -13.37 4.45 -18.85
C ASN A 90 -12.31 5.14 -17.98
N THR A 91 -11.63 4.39 -17.11
CA THR A 91 -10.54 4.90 -16.28
C THR A 91 -9.36 5.36 -17.12
N GLU A 92 -8.95 4.58 -18.13
CA GLU A 92 -7.90 4.96 -19.07
C GLU A 92 -8.28 6.22 -19.86
N GLU A 93 -9.52 6.27 -20.37
CA GLU A 93 -10.07 7.42 -21.08
C GLU A 93 -10.07 8.70 -20.22
N ALA A 94 -10.23 8.58 -18.90
CA ALA A 94 -10.17 9.71 -17.96
C ALA A 94 -8.74 10.11 -17.57
N ILE A 95 -7.84 9.14 -17.36
CA ILE A 95 -6.46 9.40 -16.91
C ILE A 95 -5.58 9.96 -18.04
N ASN A 96 -5.77 9.48 -19.28
CA ASN A 96 -4.92 9.88 -20.41
C ASN A 96 -4.93 11.40 -20.66
N PRO A 97 -6.08 12.09 -20.71
CA PRO A 97 -6.13 13.56 -20.82
C PRO A 97 -5.49 14.29 -19.64
N TYR A 98 -5.68 13.77 -18.42
CA TYR A 98 -5.06 14.34 -17.22
C TYR A 98 -3.53 14.32 -17.33
N VAL A 99 -2.96 13.16 -17.65
CA VAL A 99 -1.50 13.01 -17.81
C VAL A 99 -0.96 13.87 -18.96
N ALA A 100 -1.69 13.97 -20.08
CA ALA A 100 -1.31 14.83 -21.20
C ALA A 100 -1.25 16.32 -20.80
N THR A 101 -2.22 16.78 -20.02
CA THR A 101 -2.28 18.16 -19.51
C THR A 101 -1.08 18.45 -18.60
N GLN A 102 -0.77 17.55 -17.67
CA GLN A 102 0.37 17.71 -16.77
C GLN A 102 1.70 17.72 -17.53
N LYS A 103 1.87 16.83 -18.52
CA LYS A 103 3.06 16.81 -19.41
C LYS A 103 3.23 18.12 -20.20
N ALA A 104 2.13 18.73 -20.66
CA ALA A 104 2.18 19.97 -21.42
C ALA A 104 2.53 21.18 -20.54
N GLY A 105 2.04 21.21 -19.30
CA GLY A 105 2.36 22.26 -18.33
C GLY A 105 3.84 22.30 -17.92
N GLU A 106 4.51 21.16 -17.92
CA GLU A 106 5.94 21.05 -17.58
C GLU A 106 6.90 21.47 -18.69
N LYS A 107 6.40 21.65 -19.93
CA LYS A 107 7.20 22.10 -21.08
C LYS A 107 7.21 23.63 -21.25
N LYS A 108 6.56 24.37 -20.36
CA LYS A 108 6.58 25.84 -20.30
C LYS A 108 7.49 26.31 -19.18
#